data_AF-F5XIK8-F1
#
_entry.id   AF-F5XIK8-F1
#
_cell.length_a   1.000
_cell.length_b   1.000
_cell.length_c   1.000
_cell.angle_alpha   90.00
_cell.angle_beta   90.00
_cell.angle_gamma   90.00
#
_symmetry.space_group_name_H-M   'P 1'
#
loop_
_entity.id
_entity.type
_entity.pdbx_description
1 polymer ?
#
loop_
_entity_poly.entity_id
_entity_poly.type
_entity_poly.pdbx_seq_one_letter_code
_entity_poly.pdbx_strand_id
1 'polypeptide(L)'
;MGLLVGLGVTLGSSEGLILTIALTIEILFLSLSVVGELVDEGVPRSRAAIICIVLGLATAVGAIGGAALLGDASAAVLAGVLAFGSAALLYLAVEELLVEAHEERETPVLGAMFFIGFLLIYVLGEVAA
;
A
#
# COMPACT_ATOMS: atom_id res chain seq x y z
N MET A 1 4.82 3.00 -2.31
CA MET A 1 4.61 1.56 -2.00
C MET A 1 5.90 0.77 -2.05
N GLY A 2 6.42 0.41 -3.25
CA GLY A 2 7.56 -0.51 -3.39
C GLY A 2 8.79 -0.15 -2.55
N LEU A 3 9.23 1.11 -2.60
CA LEU A 3 10.37 1.60 -1.81
C LEU A 3 10.23 1.27 -0.31
N LEU A 4 9.04 1.45 0.26
CA LEU A 4 8.78 1.20 1.68
C LEU A 4 8.83 -0.29 2.02
N VAL A 5 8.39 -1.17 1.11
CA VAL A 5 8.57 -2.63 1.25
C VAL A 5 10.06 -2.98 1.34
N GLY A 6 10.87 -2.45 0.41
CA GLY A 6 12.30 -2.71 0.39
C GLY A 6 13.03 -2.23 1.65
N LEU A 7 12.59 -1.12 2.23
CA LEU A 7 13.13 -0.56 3.47
C LEU A 7 12.62 -1.28 4.72
N GLY A 8 11.38 -1.78 4.72
CA GLY A 8 10.83 -2.52 5.85
C GLY A 8 11.71 -3.71 6.23
N VAL A 9 12.28 -4.40 5.23
CA VAL A 9 13.17 -5.55 5.42
C VAL A 9 14.50 -5.16 6.09
N THR A 10 14.94 -3.90 6.00
CA THR A 10 16.20 -3.45 6.62
C THR A 10 16.05 -2.95 8.06
N LEU A 11 14.83 -2.62 8.50
CA LEU A 11 14.53 -2.16 9.87
C LEU A 11 14.49 -3.31 10.89
N GLY A 12 14.01 -4.49 10.46
CA GLY A 12 13.87 -5.66 11.31
C GLY A 12 13.02 -6.73 10.63
N SER A 13 13.17 -8.00 11.03
CA SER A 13 12.42 -9.11 10.40
C SER A 13 10.91 -8.99 10.60
N SER A 14 10.45 -8.54 11.77
CA SER A 14 9.02 -8.42 12.08
C SER A 14 8.38 -7.20 11.42
N GLU A 15 9.01 -6.03 11.51
CA GLU A 15 8.50 -4.79 10.88
C GLU A 15 8.46 -4.91 9.35
N GLY A 16 9.49 -5.51 8.75
CA GLY A 16 9.50 -5.79 7.31
C GLY A 16 8.41 -6.75 6.87
N LEU A 17 8.11 -7.77 7.67
CA LEU A 17 7.02 -8.71 7.40
C LEU A 17 5.66 -8.01 7.46
N ILE A 18 5.40 -7.23 8.51
CA ILE A 18 4.13 -6.51 8.70
C ILE A 18 3.92 -5.51 7.55
N LEU A 19 4.94 -4.72 7.22
CA LEU A 19 4.88 -3.76 6.10
C LEU A 19 4.64 -4.45 4.77
N THR A 20 5.30 -5.58 4.52
CA THR A 20 5.11 -6.36 3.28
C THR A 20 3.69 -6.90 3.17
N ILE A 21 3.13 -7.45 4.24
CA ILE A 21 1.76 -7.96 4.26
C ILE A 21 0.76 -6.81 4.02
N ALA A 22 0.89 -5.71 4.78
CA ALA A 22 0.00 -4.56 4.68
C ALA A 22 -0.02 -3.99 3.25
N LEU A 23 1.16 -3.72 2.68
CA LEU A 23 1.29 -3.16 1.33
C LEU A 23 0.85 -4.15 0.24
N THR A 24 1.02 -5.46 0.45
CA THR A 24 0.52 -6.47 -0.51
C THR A 24 -1.01 -6.48 -0.56
N ILE A 25 -1.66 -6.41 0.60
CA ILE A 25 -3.12 -6.31 0.69
C ILE A 25 -3.60 -5.00 0.04
N GLU A 26 -2.90 -3.89 0.28
CA GLU A 26 -3.20 -2.60 -0.33
C GLU A 26 -3.13 -2.67 -1.87
N ILE A 27 -2.04 -3.21 -2.43
CA ILE A 27 -1.87 -3.36 -3.89
C ILE A 27 -2.95 -4.26 -4.48
N LEU A 28 -3.38 -5.30 -3.76
CA LEU A 28 -4.49 -6.16 -4.18
C LEU A 28 -5.78 -5.35 -4.31
N PHE A 29 -6.15 -4.58 -3.28
CA PHE A 29 -7.37 -3.77 -3.32
C PHE A 29 -7.28 -2.68 -4.39
N LEU A 30 -6.17 -1.95 -4.49
CA LEU A 30 -5.96 -0.93 -5.51
C LEU A 30 -6.06 -1.52 -6.92
N SER A 31 -5.48 -2.70 -7.14
CA SER A 31 -5.57 -3.39 -8.44
C SER A 31 -7.01 -3.78 -8.78
N LEU A 32 -7.79 -4.23 -7.80
CA LEU A 32 -9.21 -4.55 -7.99
C LEU A 32 -10.04 -3.30 -8.29
N SER A 33 -9.81 -2.20 -7.58
CA SER A 33 -10.48 -0.91 -7.82
C SER A 33 -10.17 -0.38 -9.23
N VAL A 34 -8.90 -0.32 -9.61
CA VAL A 34 -8.45 0.13 -10.94
C VAL A 34 -9.05 -0.75 -12.05
N VAL A 35 -9.12 -2.07 -11.86
CA VAL A 35 -9.79 -2.95 -12.84
C VAL A 35 -11.28 -2.66 -12.95
N GLY A 36 -11.95 -2.40 -11.82
CA GLY A 36 -13.36 -2.01 -11.79
C GLY A 36 -13.61 -0.76 -12.60
N GLU A 37 -12.91 0.32 -12.29
CA GLU A 37 -12.98 1.61 -13.00
C GLU A 37 -12.72 1.46 -14.50
N LEU A 38 -11.62 0.78 -14.87
CA LEU A 38 -11.27 0.59 -16.29
C LEU A 38 -12.33 -0.21 -17.05
N VAL A 39 -12.90 -1.24 -16.42
CA VAL A 39 -13.95 -2.04 -17.05
C VAL A 39 -15.24 -1.23 -17.22
N ASP A 40 -15.59 -0.40 -16.24
CA ASP A 40 -16.75 0.49 -16.30
C ASP A 40 -16.58 1.59 -17.37
N GLU A 41 -15.35 2.04 -17.62
CA GLU A 41 -14.98 2.92 -18.74
C GLU A 41 -14.93 2.22 -20.11
N GLY A 42 -15.20 0.91 -20.17
CA GLY A 42 -15.25 0.13 -21.41
C GLY A 42 -13.90 -0.41 -21.88
N VAL A 43 -12.87 -0.38 -21.04
CA VAL A 43 -11.56 -1.01 -21.32
C VAL A 43 -11.71 -2.53 -21.25
N PRO A 44 -11.19 -3.29 -22.24
CA PRO A 44 -11.28 -4.75 -22.21
C PRO A 44 -10.49 -5.33 -21.02
N ARG A 45 -11.05 -6.37 -20.38
CA ARG A 45 -10.46 -7.04 -19.20
C ARG A 45 -9.00 -7.46 -19.37
N SER A 46 -8.59 -7.85 -20.58
CA SER A 46 -7.19 -8.20 -20.87
C SER A 46 -6.24 -7.01 -20.71
N ARG A 47 -6.67 -5.81 -21.09
CA ARG A 47 -5.88 -4.59 -20.96
C ARG A 47 -5.85 -4.10 -19.51
N ALA A 48 -6.97 -4.19 -18.80
CA ALA A 48 -7.03 -3.92 -17.36
C ALA A 48 -6.09 -4.85 -16.57
N ALA A 49 -6.07 -6.15 -16.89
CA ALA A 49 -5.14 -7.10 -16.29
C ALA A 49 -3.66 -6.76 -16.57
N ILE A 50 -3.33 -6.32 -17.78
CA ILE A 50 -1.97 -5.86 -18.11
C ILE A 50 -1.60 -4.64 -17.26
N ILE A 51 -2.51 -3.70 -17.05
CA ILE A 51 -2.27 -2.51 -16.21
C ILE A 51 -1.95 -2.94 -14.76
N CYS A 52 -2.70 -3.87 -14.18
CA CYS A 52 -2.39 -4.42 -12.86
C CYS A 52 -1.02 -5.10 -12.80
N ILE A 53 -0.67 -5.88 -13.82
CA ILE A 53 0.65 -6.52 -13.89
C ILE A 53 1.75 -5.46 -13.91
N VAL A 54 1.57 -4.39 -14.70
CA VAL A 54 2.53 -3.28 -14.77
C VAL A 54 2.66 -2.57 -13.42
N LEU A 55 1.55 -2.28 -12.74
CA LEU A 55 1.55 -1.69 -11.39
C LEU A 55 2.24 -2.58 -10.36
N GLY A 56 1.99 -3.89 -10.39
CA GLY A 56 2.64 -4.87 -9.54
C GLY A 56 4.15 -4.94 -9.80
N LEU A 57 4.56 -4.97 -11.06
CA LEU A 57 5.98 -4.95 -11.45
C LEU A 57 6.67 -3.64 -11.05
N ALA A 58 6.01 -2.49 -11.24
CA ALA A 58 6.53 -1.20 -10.80
C ALA A 58 6.78 -1.17 -9.29
N THR A 59 5.88 -1.77 -8.51
CA THR A 59 6.07 -1.93 -7.07
C THR A 59 7.25 -2.85 -6.76
N ALA A 60 7.37 -4.00 -7.42
CA ALA A 60 8.48 -4.92 -7.22
C ALA A 60 9.84 -4.25 -7.55
N VAL A 61 9.91 -3.51 -8.66
CA VAL A 61 11.09 -2.71 -9.03
C VAL A 61 11.38 -1.66 -7.98
N GLY A 62 10.37 -0.95 -7.46
CA GLY A 62 10.53 0.02 -6.38
C GLY A 62 11.07 -0.62 -5.08
N ALA A 63 10.65 -1.84 -4.76
CA ALA A 63 11.13 -2.57 -3.57
C ALA A 63 12.57 -3.02 -3.71
N ILE A 64 12.91 -3.64 -4.85
CA ILE A 64 14.28 -4.06 -5.14
C ILE A 64 15.20 -2.84 -5.21
N GLY A 65 14.78 -1.78 -5.89
CA GLY A 65 15.52 -0.52 -6.00
C GLY A 65 15.70 0.16 -4.64
N GLY A 66 14.66 0.19 -3.81
CA GLY A 66 14.75 0.71 -2.45
C GLY A 66 15.76 -0.04 -1.60
N ALA A 67 15.68 -1.37 -1.57
CA ALA A 67 16.64 -2.20 -0.84
C ALA A 67 18.07 -2.04 -1.36
N ALA A 68 18.27 -1.99 -2.68
CA ALA A 68 19.59 -1.89 -3.29
C ALA A 68 20.24 -0.51 -3.10
N LEU A 69 19.45 0.58 -3.20
CA LEU A 69 19.97 1.95 -3.12
C LEU A 69 20.13 2.45 -1.68
N LEU A 70 19.30 1.96 -0.76
CA LEU A 70 19.24 2.46 0.62
C LEU A 70 19.73 1.44 1.65
N GLY A 71 20.20 0.26 1.22
CA GLY A 71 20.69 -0.79 2.12
C GLY A 71 21.83 -0.36 3.04
N ASP A 72 22.74 0.49 2.56
CA ASP A 72 23.86 1.06 3.32
C ASP A 72 23.62 2.51 3.78
N ALA A 73 22.39 3.02 3.64
CA ALA A 73 22.06 4.39 4.02
C ALA A 73 22.10 4.58 5.54
N SER A 74 22.39 5.80 5.99
CA SER A 74 22.39 6.11 7.43
C SER A 74 20.97 6.02 8.00
N ALA A 75 20.87 5.72 9.31
CA ALA A 75 19.58 5.64 10.01
C ALA A 75 18.73 6.90 9.85
N ALA A 76 19.35 8.08 9.76
CA ALA A 76 18.66 9.35 9.52
C ALA A 76 18.01 9.41 8.13
N VAL A 77 18.69 8.92 7.09
CA VAL A 77 18.14 8.87 5.73
C VAL A 77 16.99 7.87 5.65
N LEU A 78 17.17 6.67 6.23
CA LEU A 78 16.12 5.65 6.29
C LEU A 78 14.87 6.18 7.00
N ALA A 79 15.05 6.79 8.17
CA ALA A 79 13.94 7.41 8.92
C ALA A 79 13.25 8.52 8.10
N GLY A 80 14.01 9.35 7.40
CA GLY A 80 13.45 10.40 6.53
C GLY A 80 12.59 9.84 5.39
N VAL A 81 13.07 8.78 4.73
CA VAL A 81 12.33 8.13 3.64
C VAL A 81 11.07 7.42 4.15
N LEU A 82 11.16 6.73 5.29
CA LEU A 82 10.01 6.08 5.92
C LEU A 82 8.98 7.10 6.39
N ALA A 83 9.41 8.19 7.01
CA ALA A 83 8.52 9.26 7.45
C ALA A 83 7.82 9.92 6.25
N PHE A 84 8.57 10.26 5.21
CA PHE A 84 8.01 10.81 3.98
C PHE A 84 7.02 9.86 3.32
N GLY A 85 7.39 8.59 3.16
CA GLY A 85 6.51 7.60 2.56
C GLY A 85 5.26 7.37 3.39
N SER A 86 5.37 7.25 4.72
CA SER A 86 4.22 7.12 5.62
C SER A 86 3.29 8.32 5.55
N ALA A 87 3.84 9.54 5.48
CA ALA A 87 3.05 10.75 5.30
C ALA A 87 2.32 10.77 3.95
N ALA A 88 2.98 10.33 2.87
CA ALA A 88 2.34 10.19 1.57
C ALA A 88 1.20 9.15 1.58
N LEU A 89 1.39 8.00 2.24
CA LEU A 89 0.33 6.99 2.41
C LEU A 89 -0.87 7.55 3.18
N LEU A 90 -0.61 8.26 4.27
CA LEU A 90 -1.66 8.88 5.08
C LEU A 90 -2.42 9.94 4.28
N TYR A 91 -1.72 10.76 3.49
CA TYR A 91 -2.35 11.73 2.61
C TYR A 91 -3.25 11.04 1.57
N LEU A 92 -2.75 10.03 0.86
CA LEU A 92 -3.55 9.28 -0.12
C LEU A 92 -4.79 8.64 0.54
N ALA A 93 -4.62 8.02 1.71
CA ALA A 93 -5.73 7.39 2.40
C ALA A 93 -6.80 8.40 2.86
N VAL A 94 -6.39 9.56 3.38
CA VAL A 94 -7.31 10.52 4.00
C VAL A 94 -7.91 11.48 2.99
N GLU A 95 -7.12 12.01 2.07
CA GLU A 95 -7.55 13.06 1.15
C GLU A 95 -8.05 12.51 -0.18
N GLU A 96 -7.62 11.31 -0.58
CA GLU A 96 -8.06 10.69 -1.83
C GLU A 96 -9.11 9.62 -1.53
N LEU A 97 -8.72 8.52 -0.85
CA LEU A 97 -9.60 7.36 -0.68
C LEU A 97 -10.82 7.65 0.22
N LEU A 98 -10.65 8.34 1.35
CA LEU A 98 -11.79 8.66 2.23
C LEU A 98 -12.72 9.69 1.62
N VAL A 99 -12.18 10.67 0.85
CA VAL A 99 -13.00 11.69 0.19
C VAL A 99 -13.82 11.05 -0.93
N GLU A 100 -13.20 10.23 -1.77
CA GLU A 100 -13.89 9.51 -2.85
C GLU A 100 -14.97 8.54 -2.28
N ALA A 101 -14.66 7.85 -1.18
CA ALA A 101 -15.63 7.01 -0.49
C ALA A 101 -16.82 7.79 0.14
N HIS A 102 -16.67 9.10 0.40
CA HIS A 102 -17.76 9.97 0.88
C HIS A 102 -18.62 10.55 -0.24
N GLU A 103 -18.14 10.56 -1.50
CA GLU A 103 -18.98 10.91 -2.65
C GLU A 103 -20.04 9.82 -2.93
N GLU A 104 -19.71 8.58 -2.58
CA GLU A 104 -20.61 7.44 -2.50
C GLU A 104 -21.56 7.52 -1.30
N ARG A 105 -22.64 6.73 -1.30
CA ARG A 105 -23.58 6.72 -0.17
C ARG A 105 -22.90 6.22 1.10
N GLU A 106 -22.69 7.12 2.05
CA GLU A 106 -22.21 6.75 3.38
C GLU A 106 -23.10 5.69 4.02
N THR A 107 -22.48 4.58 4.42
CA THR A 107 -23.14 3.54 5.22
C THR A 107 -22.31 3.24 6.47
N PRO A 108 -22.96 2.91 7.61
CA PRO A 108 -22.25 2.49 8.82
C PRO A 108 -21.33 1.28 8.59
N VAL A 109 -21.64 0.45 7.59
CA VAL A 109 -20.85 -0.73 7.21
C VAL A 109 -19.50 -0.31 6.59
N LEU A 110 -19.50 0.70 5.72
CA LEU A 110 -18.28 1.21 5.09
C LEU A 110 -17.31 1.76 6.13
N GLY A 111 -17.83 2.57 7.06
CA GLY A 111 -17.05 3.06 8.20
C GLY A 111 -16.50 1.93 9.07
N ALA A 112 -17.29 0.89 9.34
CA ALA A 112 -16.83 -0.28 10.11
C ALA A 112 -15.72 -1.07 9.39
N MET A 113 -15.78 -1.21 8.06
CA MET A 113 -14.75 -1.90 7.27
C MET A 113 -13.39 -1.19 7.33
N PHE A 114 -13.38 0.16 7.32
CA PHE A 114 -12.15 0.94 7.53
C PHE A 114 -11.48 0.60 8.86
N PHE A 115 -12.24 0.63 9.96
CA PHE A 115 -11.70 0.30 11.28
C PHE A 115 -11.27 -1.16 11.39
N ILE A 116 -11.99 -2.09 10.77
CA ILE A 116 -11.61 -3.51 10.76
C ILE A 116 -10.28 -3.71 10.03
N GLY A 117 -10.09 -3.07 8.86
CA GLY A 117 -8.82 -3.10 8.14
C GLY A 117 -7.66 -2.62 9.00
N PHE A 118 -7.83 -1.47 9.68
CA PHE A 118 -6.83 -0.92 10.59
C PHE A 118 -6.52 -1.86 11.77
N LEU A 119 -7.56 -2.35 12.47
CA LEU A 119 -7.41 -3.21 13.63
C LEU A 119 -6.76 -4.55 13.28
N LEU A 120 -7.08 -5.13 12.13
CA LEU A 120 -6.47 -6.38 11.68
C LEU A 120 -4.95 -6.24 11.51
N ILE A 121 -4.50 -5.16 10.87
CA ILE A 121 -3.07 -4.91 10.68
C ILE A 121 -2.39 -4.55 12.01
N TYR A 122 -3.05 -3.78 12.88
CA TYR A 122 -2.53 -3.46 14.21
C TYR A 122 -2.32 -4.71 15.07
N VAL A 123 -3.34 -5.58 15.15
CA VAL A 123 -3.26 -6.84 15.90
C VAL A 123 -2.22 -7.78 15.31
N LEU A 124 -2.12 -7.85 13.97
CA LEU A 124 -1.05 -8.61 13.31
C LEU A 124 0.33 -8.10 13.72
N GLY A 125 0.49 -6.78 13.85
CA GLY A 125 1.73 -6.16 14.33
C GLY A 125 2.08 -6.55 15.76
N GLU A 126 1.11 -6.46 16.68
CA GLU A 126 1.30 -6.85 18.08
C GLU A 126 1.59 -8.34 18.27
N VAL A 127 1.02 -9.22 17.42
CA VAL A 127 1.26 -10.67 17.50
C VAL A 127 2.60 -11.08 16.86
N ALA A 128 3.10 -10.31 15.90
CA ALA A 128 4.35 -10.57 15.19
C ALA A 128 5.59 -9.91 15.83
N ALA A 129 5.39 -9.00 16.79
CA ALA A 129 6.43 -8.34 17.59
C ALA A 129 6.95 -9.24 18.72
#